data_AF-A0A2T6DX80-F1
#
_entry.id   AF-A0A2T6DX80-F1
#
_cell.length_a   1.000
_cell.length_b   1.000
_cell.length_c   1.000
_cell.angle_alpha   90.00
_cell.angle_beta   90.00
_cell.angle_gamma   90.00
#
_symmetry.space_group_name_H-M   'P 1'
#
loop_
_entity.id
_entity.type
_entity.pdbx_description
1 polymer ?
#
loop_
_entity_poly.entity_id
_entity_poly.type
_entity_poly.pdbx_seq_one_letter_code
_entity_poly.pdbx_strand_id
1 'polypeptide(L)'
;MNHLALRSSFLLLAAAALLPFARAEEKVPLKLQLPKPMFVGTPVPVKLPNLETPRASGRRPDFMVPKGVVNLALNKTVTSSDMEPVLGDLAQITDGEKAGDEGNYVEFGKGKQWVQVDLGAASPIYAIVVWHYHSQARVYKAVVAQLSDDPDFIKDVVTVYNNDDRNVNGLGEGKDPTYIETNEGRIIDAKGTKARYVRLYSNGNTTSDMNHYIEVEVWGLPAQ
;
A
#
# COMPACT_ATOMS: atom_id res chain seq x y z
N MET A 1 -32.67 -75.81 -34.49
CA MET A 1 -31.24 -75.45 -34.38
C MET A 1 -31.15 -73.95 -34.60
N ASN A 2 -31.10 -73.20 -33.49
CA ASN A 2 -31.07 -71.73 -33.47
C ASN A 2 -29.62 -71.26 -33.61
N HIS A 3 -29.32 -70.41 -34.59
CA HIS A 3 -28.08 -69.63 -34.59
C HIS A 3 -28.35 -68.21 -34.10
N LEU A 4 -27.59 -67.87 -33.06
CA LEU A 4 -27.69 -66.71 -32.17
C LEU A 4 -27.00 -65.50 -32.81
N ALA A 5 -27.70 -64.36 -32.86
CA ALA A 5 -27.14 -63.08 -33.29
C ALA A 5 -26.38 -62.41 -32.13
N LEU A 6 -25.11 -62.08 -32.35
CA LEU A 6 -24.28 -61.32 -31.40
C LEU A 6 -24.36 -59.82 -31.76
N ARG A 7 -25.09 -59.03 -30.98
CA ARG A 7 -25.06 -57.55 -31.06
C ARG A 7 -24.14 -57.03 -29.96
N SER A 8 -23.00 -56.48 -30.35
CA SER A 8 -22.08 -55.79 -29.45
C SER A 8 -22.60 -54.37 -29.19
N SER A 9 -23.00 -54.08 -27.95
CA SER A 9 -23.35 -52.74 -27.49
C SER A 9 -22.10 -52.06 -26.93
N PHE A 10 -21.59 -51.06 -27.63
CA PHE A 10 -20.61 -50.11 -27.08
C PHE A 10 -21.34 -49.08 -26.22
N LEU A 11 -21.13 -49.10 -24.90
CA LEU A 11 -21.46 -47.97 -24.03
C LEU A 11 -20.33 -46.93 -24.12
N LEU A 12 -20.62 -45.77 -24.70
CA LEU A 12 -19.80 -44.58 -24.52
C LEU A 12 -20.13 -43.93 -23.16
N LEU A 13 -19.17 -43.95 -22.23
CA LEU A 13 -19.21 -43.17 -21.00
C LEU A 13 -18.72 -41.75 -21.31
N ALA A 14 -19.62 -40.78 -21.39
CA ALA A 14 -19.25 -39.37 -21.53
C ALA A 14 -18.89 -38.79 -20.15
N ALA A 15 -17.59 -38.60 -19.89
CA ALA A 15 -17.11 -37.87 -18.72
C ALA A 15 -17.30 -36.37 -18.94
N ALA A 16 -18.29 -35.76 -18.28
CA ALA A 16 -18.47 -34.31 -18.27
C ALA A 16 -17.41 -33.68 -17.35
N ALA A 17 -16.40 -33.05 -17.94
CA ALA A 17 -15.44 -32.23 -17.21
C ALA A 17 -16.13 -30.95 -16.71
N LEU A 18 -16.40 -30.86 -15.41
CA LEU A 18 -16.78 -29.62 -14.75
C LEU A 18 -15.56 -28.69 -14.71
N LEU A 19 -15.46 -27.79 -15.68
CA LEU A 19 -14.51 -26.69 -15.60
C LEU A 19 -14.98 -25.71 -14.52
N PRO A 20 -14.15 -25.37 -13.51
CA PRO A 20 -14.49 -24.31 -12.58
C PRO A 20 -14.53 -22.99 -13.36
N PHE A 21 -15.73 -22.43 -13.53
CA PHE A 21 -15.86 -21.04 -13.94
C PHE A 21 -15.29 -20.17 -12.82
N ALA A 22 -14.10 -19.61 -13.03
CA ALA A 22 -13.59 -18.55 -12.20
C ALA A 22 -14.57 -17.37 -12.30
N ARG A 23 -15.35 -17.14 -11.23
CA ARG A 23 -16.22 -15.98 -11.12
C ARG A 23 -15.32 -14.74 -11.10
N ALA A 24 -15.51 -13.83 -12.07
CA ALA A 24 -14.83 -12.55 -12.04
C ALA A 24 -15.12 -11.85 -10.72
N GLU A 25 -14.07 -11.48 -9.98
CA GLU A 25 -14.17 -10.79 -8.71
C GLU A 25 -14.78 -9.39 -8.93
N GLU A 26 -15.93 -9.12 -8.29
CA GLU A 26 -16.62 -7.83 -8.40
C GLU A 26 -15.72 -6.72 -7.82
N LYS A 27 -15.31 -5.77 -8.67
CA LYS A 27 -14.49 -4.63 -8.26
C LYS A 27 -15.33 -3.38 -8.03
N VAL A 28 -15.01 -2.63 -6.99
CA VAL A 28 -15.64 -1.36 -6.61
C VAL A 28 -14.58 -0.27 -6.41
N PRO A 29 -14.90 1.02 -6.56
CA PRO A 29 -13.99 2.08 -6.20
C PRO A 29 -13.62 2.01 -4.72
N LEU A 30 -12.33 2.12 -4.41
CA LEU A 30 -11.81 2.22 -3.05
C LEU A 30 -12.34 3.50 -2.40
N LYS A 31 -13.06 3.34 -1.29
CA LYS A 31 -13.65 4.46 -0.55
C LYS A 31 -12.69 4.93 0.53
N LEU A 32 -12.11 6.10 0.35
CA LEU A 32 -11.27 6.77 1.35
C LEU A 32 -12.03 7.92 2.01
N GLN A 33 -11.81 8.08 3.31
CA GLN A 33 -12.21 9.30 4.03
C GLN A 33 -11.05 10.30 3.92
N LEU A 34 -11.18 11.30 3.06
CA LEU A 34 -10.11 12.25 2.85
C LEU A 34 -10.21 13.43 3.83
N PRO A 35 -9.09 13.87 4.43
CA PRO A 35 -9.05 15.09 5.22
C PRO A 35 -9.31 16.30 4.31
N LYS A 36 -9.73 17.40 4.92
CA LYS A 36 -9.83 18.68 4.21
C LYS A 36 -8.45 19.07 3.67
N PRO A 37 -8.36 19.56 2.42
CA PRO A 37 -7.11 20.12 1.93
C PRO A 37 -6.62 21.24 2.84
N MET A 38 -5.34 21.17 3.21
CA MET A 38 -4.66 22.21 3.96
C MET A 38 -3.36 22.54 3.22
N PHE A 39 -3.09 23.82 3.03
CA PHE A 39 -1.81 24.27 2.51
C PHE A 39 -1.44 25.58 3.17
N VAL A 40 -0.29 25.61 3.83
CA VAL A 40 0.18 26.76 4.61
C VAL A 40 1.38 27.39 3.90
N GLY A 41 1.33 28.70 3.71
CA GLY A 41 2.39 29.47 3.08
C GLY A 41 2.38 29.38 1.54
N THR A 42 3.40 29.98 0.92
CA THR A 42 3.57 29.96 -0.53
C THR A 42 4.27 28.66 -0.95
N PRO A 43 3.72 27.86 -1.88
CA PRO A 43 4.37 26.65 -2.36
C PRO A 43 5.77 26.95 -2.92
N VAL A 44 6.76 26.19 -2.46
CA VAL A 44 8.10 26.20 -3.08
C VAL A 44 8.09 25.21 -4.24
N PRO A 45 8.51 25.60 -5.46
CA PRO A 45 8.58 24.68 -6.59
C PRO A 45 9.53 23.51 -6.31
N VAL A 46 9.00 22.28 -6.38
CA VAL A 46 9.81 21.06 -6.28
C VAL A 46 10.15 20.55 -7.67
N LYS A 47 11.44 20.24 -7.90
CA LYS A 47 11.93 19.62 -9.14
C LYS A 47 12.79 18.42 -8.79
N LEU A 48 12.35 17.23 -9.21
CA LEU A 48 13.13 16.00 -9.13
C LEU A 48 13.09 15.29 -10.50
N PRO A 49 14.15 14.54 -10.88
CA PRO A 49 14.21 13.88 -12.19
C PRO A 49 13.07 12.88 -12.45
N ASN A 50 12.62 12.16 -11.41
CA ASN A 50 11.58 11.13 -11.48
C ASN A 50 10.23 11.58 -10.89
N LEU A 51 10.00 12.89 -10.77
CA LEU A 51 8.74 13.42 -10.24
C LEU A 51 7.60 13.18 -11.22
N GLU A 52 6.52 12.55 -10.76
CA GLU A 52 5.32 12.43 -11.59
C GLU A 52 4.71 13.80 -11.89
N THR A 53 4.13 13.94 -13.07
CA THR A 53 3.40 15.15 -13.44
C THR A 53 2.21 15.32 -12.51
N PRO A 54 2.12 16.44 -11.76
CA PRO A 54 0.95 16.72 -10.93
C PRO A 54 -0.33 16.71 -11.76
N ARG A 55 -1.43 16.22 -11.18
CA ARG A 55 -2.74 16.30 -11.83
C ARG A 55 -3.09 17.76 -12.08
N ALA A 56 -3.46 18.09 -13.32
CA ALA A 56 -3.78 19.46 -13.71
C ALA A 56 -5.03 20.01 -12.99
N SER A 57 -6.05 19.17 -12.79
CA SER A 57 -7.25 19.49 -12.01
C SER A 57 -8.09 18.23 -11.77
N GLY A 58 -9.08 18.33 -10.88
CA GLY A 58 -10.09 17.30 -10.64
C GLY A 58 -9.72 16.28 -9.55
N ARG A 59 -10.68 15.40 -9.23
CA ARG A 59 -10.46 14.31 -8.26
C ARG A 59 -9.49 13.26 -8.82
N ARG A 60 -8.73 12.61 -7.93
CA ARG A 60 -7.95 11.42 -8.31
C ARG A 60 -8.84 10.36 -8.97
N PRO A 61 -8.36 9.65 -10.02
CA PRO A 61 -9.06 8.51 -10.59
C PRO A 61 -9.44 7.45 -9.55
N ASP A 62 -10.53 6.73 -9.81
CA ASP A 62 -10.95 5.63 -8.95
C ASP A 62 -9.89 4.53 -8.96
N PHE A 63 -9.47 4.11 -7.77
CA PHE A 63 -8.66 2.91 -7.59
C PHE A 63 -9.60 1.74 -7.31
N MET A 64 -9.61 0.74 -8.18
CA MET A 64 -10.59 -0.33 -8.14
C MET A 64 -10.08 -1.52 -7.32
N VAL A 65 -10.81 -1.90 -6.28
CA VAL A 65 -10.49 -2.98 -5.34
C VAL A 65 -11.64 -3.99 -5.30
N PRO A 66 -11.40 -5.24 -4.89
CA PRO A 66 -12.49 -6.18 -4.66
C PRO A 66 -13.51 -5.66 -3.65
N LYS A 67 -14.75 -6.07 -3.84
CA LYS A 67 -15.79 -5.82 -2.85
C LYS A 67 -15.46 -6.52 -1.53
N GLY A 68 -15.65 -5.82 -0.43
CA GLY A 68 -15.42 -6.34 0.93
C GLY A 68 -14.05 -6.01 1.52
N VAL A 69 -13.18 -5.29 0.80
CA VAL A 69 -11.95 -4.78 1.40
C VAL A 69 -12.26 -3.77 2.50
N VAL A 70 -11.45 -3.79 3.55
CA VAL A 70 -11.51 -2.88 4.71
C VAL A 70 -10.10 -2.38 5.05
N ASN A 71 -10.00 -1.28 5.81
CA ASN A 71 -8.71 -0.87 6.38
C ASN A 71 -8.31 -1.84 7.51
N LEU A 72 -7.39 -2.75 7.22
CA LEU A 72 -6.84 -3.73 8.13
C LEU A 72 -5.83 -3.13 9.12
N ALA A 73 -5.28 -1.95 8.81
CA ALA A 73 -4.29 -1.28 9.64
C ALA A 73 -4.89 -0.48 10.80
N LEU A 74 -6.19 -0.15 10.76
CA LEU A 74 -6.82 0.70 11.77
C LEU A 74 -6.58 0.17 13.20
N ASN A 75 -5.98 1.01 14.04
CA ASN A 75 -5.57 0.74 15.43
C ASN A 75 -4.63 -0.46 15.60
N LYS A 76 -3.85 -0.80 14.58
CA LYS A 76 -2.86 -1.88 14.66
C LYS A 76 -1.56 -1.39 15.27
N THR A 77 -0.80 -2.33 15.79
CA THR A 77 0.51 -2.04 16.36
C THR A 77 1.47 -1.60 15.26
N VAL A 78 2.15 -0.48 15.51
CA VAL A 78 3.22 0.05 14.67
C VAL A 78 4.55 -0.06 15.41
N THR A 79 5.58 -0.49 14.70
CA THR A 79 6.98 -0.44 15.13
C THR A 79 7.78 0.41 14.15
N SER A 80 8.94 0.91 14.55
CA SER A 80 9.76 1.79 13.72
C SER A 80 11.25 1.54 13.91
N SER A 81 12.07 2.04 12.98
CA SER A 81 13.53 2.10 13.12
C SER A 81 14.01 3.03 14.24
N ASP A 82 13.25 4.09 14.48
CA ASP A 82 13.51 5.09 15.50
C ASP A 82 12.48 4.90 16.61
N MET A 83 12.94 4.35 17.73
CA MET A 83 12.09 3.96 18.86
C MET A 83 11.65 5.14 19.72
N GLU A 84 12.29 6.30 19.54
CA GLU A 84 12.01 7.55 20.26
C GLU A 84 11.81 8.67 19.22
N PRO A 85 10.68 8.69 18.51
CA PRO A 85 10.43 9.71 17.51
C PRO A 85 10.55 11.11 18.12
N VAL A 86 11.00 12.06 17.31
CA VAL A 86 11.21 13.46 17.72
C VAL A 86 9.90 14.12 18.14
N LEU A 87 8.80 13.76 17.48
CA LEU A 87 7.45 14.22 17.79
C LEU A 87 6.44 13.11 17.51
N GLY A 88 5.36 13.08 18.29
CA GLY A 88 4.21 12.20 18.07
C GLY A 88 4.37 10.82 18.69
N ASP A 89 3.34 9.99 18.50
CA ASP A 89 3.26 8.61 18.98
C ASP A 89 3.04 7.67 17.79
N LEU A 90 3.71 6.51 17.77
CA LEU A 90 3.57 5.52 16.70
C LEU A 90 2.13 5.07 16.45
N ALA A 91 1.27 5.09 17.48
CA ALA A 91 -0.14 4.76 17.35
C ALA A 91 -0.87 5.68 16.37
N GLN A 92 -0.41 6.94 16.21
CA GLN A 92 -1.00 7.90 15.29
C GLN A 92 -0.94 7.45 13.83
N ILE A 93 0.06 6.63 13.47
CA ILE A 93 0.26 6.15 12.08
C ILE A 93 -0.88 5.23 11.61
N THR A 94 -1.75 4.77 12.51
CA THR A 94 -2.89 3.92 12.15
C THR A 94 -4.17 4.30 12.90
N ASP A 95 -4.28 5.52 13.43
CA ASP A 95 -5.42 5.94 14.24
C ASP A 95 -6.64 6.37 13.41
N GLY A 96 -6.47 6.50 12.09
CA GLY A 96 -7.51 6.92 11.16
C GLY A 96 -7.58 8.43 10.95
N GLU A 97 -6.74 9.22 11.62
CA GLU A 97 -6.66 10.66 11.43
C GLU A 97 -5.68 11.02 10.32
N LYS A 98 -6.10 11.90 9.41
CA LYS A 98 -5.33 12.21 8.20
C LYS A 98 -5.11 13.70 8.03
N ALA A 99 -5.61 14.53 8.94
CA ALA A 99 -5.48 15.97 8.83
C ALA A 99 -4.00 16.40 8.82
N GLY A 100 -3.69 17.43 8.02
CA GLY A 100 -2.33 17.92 7.82
C GLY A 100 -1.91 19.03 8.80
N ASP A 101 -2.75 19.31 9.79
CA ASP A 101 -2.48 20.27 10.86
C ASP A 101 -1.42 19.76 11.84
N GLU A 102 -0.90 20.69 12.64
CA GLU A 102 0.11 20.39 13.64
C GLU A 102 -0.41 19.39 14.67
N GLY A 103 0.45 18.43 15.05
CA GLY A 103 0.14 17.41 16.05
C GLY A 103 -0.38 16.09 15.47
N ASN A 104 -0.76 16.03 14.19
CA ASN A 104 -1.28 14.81 13.54
C ASN A 104 -0.21 14.03 12.75
N TYR A 105 1.07 14.19 13.10
CA TYR A 105 2.15 13.45 12.46
C TYR A 105 3.19 12.99 13.48
N VAL A 106 3.82 11.86 13.15
CA VAL A 106 5.02 11.36 13.82
C VAL A 106 6.24 11.83 13.05
N GLU A 107 7.17 12.51 13.73
CA GLU A 107 8.44 12.94 13.16
C GLU A 107 9.56 11.99 13.57
N PHE A 108 10.26 11.42 12.59
CA PHE A 108 11.43 10.59 12.81
C PHE A 108 12.71 11.30 12.40
N GLY A 109 13.83 10.81 12.96
CA GLY A 109 15.17 11.30 12.67
C GLY A 109 15.54 11.33 11.18
N LYS A 110 16.68 11.96 10.91
CA LYS A 110 17.25 12.08 9.56
C LYS A 110 17.62 10.72 8.97
N GLY A 111 17.74 10.68 7.64
CA GLY A 111 18.23 9.50 6.93
C GLY A 111 17.15 8.44 6.74
N LYS A 112 17.58 7.20 6.43
CA LYS A 112 16.67 6.06 6.24
C LYS A 112 15.94 5.77 7.54
N GLN A 113 14.61 5.88 7.49
CA GLN A 113 13.69 5.46 8.54
C GLN A 113 12.68 4.47 7.96
N TRP A 114 12.07 3.67 8.84
CA TRP A 114 10.94 2.82 8.48
C TRP A 114 9.90 2.76 9.59
N VAL A 115 8.67 2.50 9.16
CA VAL A 115 7.52 2.16 10.00
C VAL A 115 6.97 0.82 9.53
N GLN A 116 6.52 -0.01 10.46
CA GLN A 116 5.99 -1.34 10.19
C GLN A 116 4.67 -1.54 10.92
N VAL A 117 3.64 -1.88 10.15
CA VAL A 117 2.31 -2.24 10.65
C VAL A 117 2.20 -3.76 10.74
N ASP A 118 1.83 -4.27 11.91
CA ASP A 118 1.41 -5.67 12.09
C ASP A 118 -0.12 -5.78 11.95
N LEU A 119 -0.60 -6.38 10.86
CA LEU A 119 -2.03 -6.57 10.63
C LEU A 119 -2.66 -7.58 11.60
N GLY A 120 -1.84 -8.37 12.30
CA GLY A 120 -2.21 -9.43 13.23
C GLY A 120 -2.37 -10.81 12.56
N ALA A 121 -2.73 -10.84 11.28
CA ALA A 121 -2.84 -12.06 10.48
C ALA A 121 -2.56 -11.81 9.00
N ALA A 122 -2.04 -12.83 8.30
CA ALA A 122 -1.76 -12.75 6.88
C ALA A 122 -3.05 -12.61 6.06
N SER A 123 -3.16 -11.51 5.31
CA SER A 123 -4.37 -11.12 4.58
C SER A 123 -4.03 -10.73 3.14
N PRO A 124 -4.92 -10.94 2.15
CA PRO A 124 -4.74 -10.38 0.80
C PRO A 124 -4.84 -8.86 0.84
N ILE A 125 -3.77 -8.16 0.43
CA ILE A 125 -3.68 -6.69 0.44
C ILE A 125 -3.79 -6.17 -0.99
N TYR A 126 -4.71 -5.24 -1.24
CA TYR A 126 -4.97 -4.67 -2.56
C TYR A 126 -4.48 -3.22 -2.69
N ALA A 127 -4.52 -2.45 -1.60
CA ALA A 127 -3.97 -1.10 -1.59
C ALA A 127 -3.26 -0.82 -0.28
N ILE A 128 -2.17 -0.06 -0.33
CA ILE A 128 -1.62 0.67 0.81
C ILE A 128 -1.85 2.14 0.50
N VAL A 129 -2.36 2.90 1.47
CA VAL A 129 -2.46 4.35 1.34
C VAL A 129 -1.63 4.99 2.44
N VAL A 130 -0.65 5.79 2.05
CA VAL A 130 0.21 6.50 2.99
C VAL A 130 -0.01 8.00 2.86
N TRP A 131 -0.17 8.65 4.01
CA TRP A 131 -0.08 10.08 4.16
C TRP A 131 1.19 10.38 4.93
N HIS A 132 2.13 11.07 4.29
CA HIS A 132 3.13 11.83 5.01
C HIS A 132 2.62 13.26 5.25
N TYR A 133 3.44 14.12 5.86
CA TYR A 133 3.07 15.51 6.08
C TYR A 133 2.71 16.24 4.77
N HIS A 134 1.51 16.83 4.73
CA HIS A 134 0.91 17.35 3.49
C HIS A 134 0.36 18.78 3.55
N SER A 135 0.54 19.52 4.65
CA SER A 135 0.16 20.94 4.69
C SER A 135 1.15 21.87 3.98
N GLN A 136 2.22 21.33 3.40
CA GLN A 136 3.17 22.03 2.55
C GLN A 136 3.61 21.11 1.41
N ALA A 137 3.86 21.69 0.23
CA ALA A 137 4.32 20.93 -0.93
C ALA A 137 5.72 20.38 -0.62
N ARG A 138 5.82 19.06 -0.53
CA ARG A 138 7.07 18.35 -0.37
C ARG A 138 6.99 16.97 -1.00
N VAL A 139 8.16 16.43 -1.32
CA VAL A 139 8.32 15.07 -1.83
C VAL A 139 9.18 14.31 -0.84
N TYR A 140 8.72 13.15 -0.40
CA TYR A 140 9.50 12.21 0.41
C TYR A 140 10.42 11.39 -0.50
N LYS A 141 11.67 11.25 -0.06
CA LYS A 141 12.73 10.60 -0.83
C LYS A 141 12.81 9.13 -0.48
N ALA A 142 13.15 8.30 -1.47
CA ALA A 142 13.40 6.87 -1.29
C ALA A 142 12.28 6.16 -0.51
N VAL A 143 11.02 6.47 -0.85
CA VAL A 143 9.85 5.79 -0.32
C VAL A 143 9.80 4.39 -0.92
N VAL A 144 9.79 3.39 -0.05
CA VAL A 144 9.68 1.97 -0.42
C VAL A 144 8.57 1.36 0.42
N ALA A 145 7.67 0.60 -0.19
CA ALA A 145 6.68 -0.19 0.51
C ALA A 145 6.93 -1.68 0.24
N GLN A 146 7.08 -2.44 1.32
CA GLN A 146 7.32 -3.87 1.30
C GLN A 146 6.25 -4.61 2.09
N LEU A 147 5.99 -5.84 1.67
CA LEU A 147 5.07 -6.78 2.28
C LEU A 147 5.81 -8.08 2.62
N SER A 148 5.53 -8.67 3.78
CA SER A 148 6.04 -9.99 4.16
C SER A 148 5.20 -10.63 5.28
N ASP A 149 5.30 -11.96 5.42
CA ASP A 149 4.85 -12.68 6.61
C ASP A 149 5.94 -12.77 7.70
N ASP A 150 7.17 -12.35 7.38
CA ASP A 150 8.32 -12.29 8.29
C ASP A 150 8.43 -10.89 8.93
N PRO A 151 8.31 -10.78 10.28
CA PRO A 151 8.41 -9.48 10.96
C PRO A 151 9.76 -8.80 10.78
N ASP A 152 10.82 -9.56 10.45
CA ASP A 152 12.16 -9.04 10.24
C ASP A 152 12.40 -8.58 8.80
N PHE A 153 11.49 -8.90 7.87
CA PHE A 153 11.61 -8.65 6.43
C PHE A 153 12.91 -9.25 5.84
N ILE A 154 13.21 -10.50 6.19
CA ILE A 154 14.35 -11.24 5.63
C ILE A 154 13.86 -12.21 4.54
N LYS A 155 12.70 -12.84 4.75
CA LYS A 155 12.13 -13.85 3.85
C LYS A 155 10.92 -13.33 3.09
N ASP A 156 10.77 -13.82 1.86
CA ASP A 156 9.58 -13.65 1.02
C ASP A 156 9.09 -12.19 0.92
N VAL A 157 10.04 -11.25 0.92
CA VAL A 157 9.75 -9.82 0.87
C VAL A 157 9.31 -9.42 -0.53
N VAL A 158 8.12 -8.84 -0.62
CA VAL A 158 7.58 -8.30 -1.87
C VAL A 158 7.59 -6.78 -1.82
N THR A 159 8.39 -6.16 -2.67
CA THR A 159 8.35 -4.70 -2.90
C THR A 159 7.20 -4.36 -3.83
N VAL A 160 6.25 -3.55 -3.36
CA VAL A 160 5.06 -3.12 -4.14
C VAL A 160 5.16 -1.68 -4.62
N TYR A 161 6.09 -0.91 -4.08
CA TYR A 161 6.44 0.45 -4.53
C TYR A 161 7.87 0.78 -4.11
N ASN A 162 8.63 1.42 -4.98
CA ASN A 162 9.99 1.86 -4.72
C ASN A 162 10.35 3.07 -5.62
N ASN A 163 10.46 4.25 -5.02
CA ASN A 163 10.95 5.46 -5.68
C ASN A 163 12.42 5.81 -5.34
N ASP A 164 13.15 4.88 -4.72
CA ASP A 164 14.59 4.98 -4.43
C ASP A 164 15.42 4.67 -5.69
N ASP A 165 15.46 5.64 -6.61
CA ASP A 165 16.16 5.57 -7.89
C ASP A 165 17.68 5.43 -7.78
N ARG A 166 18.26 5.63 -6.58
CA ARG A 166 19.70 5.53 -6.34
C ARG A 166 20.05 4.44 -5.33
N ASN A 167 19.08 3.61 -4.94
CA ASN A 167 19.24 2.54 -3.96
C ASN A 167 19.91 3.03 -2.66
N VAL A 168 19.62 4.26 -2.22
CA VAL A 168 20.20 4.82 -0.99
C VAL A 168 19.75 4.09 0.27
N ASN A 169 18.62 3.37 0.20
CA ASN A 169 18.13 2.56 1.30
C ASN A 169 18.71 1.13 1.30
N GLY A 170 19.35 0.69 0.21
CA GLY A 170 19.89 -0.67 0.07
C GLY A 170 18.83 -1.74 -0.17
N LEU A 171 17.65 -1.36 -0.68
CA LEU A 171 16.48 -2.25 -0.92
C LEU A 171 16.25 -2.55 -2.41
N GLY A 172 17.23 -2.22 -3.26
CA GLY A 172 17.15 -2.30 -4.71
C GLY A 172 16.80 -0.95 -5.35
N GLU A 173 17.22 -0.77 -6.59
CA GLU A 173 16.95 0.43 -7.37
C GLU A 173 15.47 0.50 -7.79
N GLY A 174 14.80 1.57 -7.36
CA GLY A 174 13.40 1.85 -7.62
C GLY A 174 13.16 2.45 -9.00
N LYS A 175 11.95 2.22 -9.53
CA LYS A 175 11.49 2.79 -10.80
C LYS A 175 10.17 3.53 -10.69
N ASP A 176 9.53 3.47 -9.53
CA ASP A 176 8.29 4.18 -9.31
C ASP A 176 8.57 5.69 -9.20
N PRO A 177 7.64 6.53 -9.69
CA PRO A 177 7.85 7.96 -9.67
C PRO A 177 7.76 8.49 -8.24
N THR A 178 8.55 9.53 -7.95
CA THR A 178 8.29 10.36 -6.78
C THR A 178 7.03 11.19 -6.98
N TYR A 179 6.44 11.69 -5.90
CA TYR A 179 5.16 12.42 -5.93
C TYR A 179 5.15 13.55 -4.89
N ILE A 180 4.45 14.63 -5.21
CA ILE A 180 4.17 15.70 -4.25
C ILE A 180 3.07 15.18 -3.32
N GLU A 181 3.33 15.21 -2.02
CA GLU A 181 2.36 14.79 -1.02
C GLU A 181 1.15 15.75 -1.00
N THR A 182 -0.05 15.19 -0.84
CA THR A 182 -1.31 15.95 -0.74
C THR A 182 -2.23 15.33 0.30
N ASN A 183 -3.34 16.01 0.57
CA ASN A 183 -4.39 15.50 1.45
C ASN A 183 -5.05 14.19 0.91
N GLU A 184 -4.82 13.81 -0.35
CA GLU A 184 -5.34 12.56 -0.93
C GLU A 184 -4.46 11.33 -0.64
N GLY A 185 -3.25 11.55 -0.12
CA GLY A 185 -2.25 10.52 0.13
C GLY A 185 -1.77 9.81 -1.14
N ARG A 186 -0.82 8.88 -0.96
CA ARG A 186 -0.36 8.00 -2.04
C ARG A 186 -1.01 6.63 -1.94
N ILE A 187 -1.79 6.27 -2.95
CA ILE A 187 -2.19 4.86 -3.15
C ILE A 187 -1.05 4.09 -3.82
N ILE A 188 -0.75 2.94 -3.24
CA ILE A 188 0.18 1.93 -3.74
C ILE A 188 -0.61 0.65 -4.03
N ASP A 189 -0.52 0.14 -5.26
CA ASP A 189 -1.21 -1.09 -5.67
C ASP A 189 -0.44 -2.32 -5.18
N ALA A 190 -1.02 -3.03 -4.21
CA ALA A 190 -0.45 -4.25 -3.66
C ALA A 190 -0.89 -5.52 -4.41
N LYS A 191 -1.78 -5.39 -5.41
CA LYS A 191 -2.15 -6.47 -6.35
C LYS A 191 -2.67 -7.76 -5.71
N GLY A 192 -3.26 -7.67 -4.52
CA GLY A 192 -3.77 -8.83 -3.78
C GLY A 192 -2.67 -9.65 -3.09
N THR A 193 -1.45 -9.09 -2.94
CA THR A 193 -0.33 -9.76 -2.27
C THR A 193 -0.75 -10.15 -0.84
N LYS A 194 -0.60 -11.43 -0.51
CA LYS A 194 -0.89 -11.93 0.83
C LYS A 194 0.31 -11.67 1.74
N ALA A 195 0.09 -10.97 2.85
CA ALA A 195 1.12 -10.71 3.86
C ALA A 195 0.49 -10.34 5.20
N ARG A 196 1.24 -10.51 6.30
CA ARG A 196 0.88 -10.03 7.64
C ARG A 196 1.46 -8.65 7.95
N TYR A 197 2.67 -8.35 7.50
CA TYR A 197 3.38 -7.13 7.82
C TYR A 197 3.51 -6.23 6.61
N VAL A 198 3.33 -4.93 6.84
CA VAL A 198 3.57 -3.87 5.86
C VAL A 198 4.66 -2.97 6.41
N ARG A 199 5.76 -2.79 5.68
CA ARG A 199 6.84 -1.88 6.09
C ARG A 199 7.04 -0.80 5.04
N LEU A 200 6.99 0.45 5.47
CA LEU A 200 7.25 1.63 4.65
C LEU A 200 8.56 2.26 5.08
N TYR A 201 9.41 2.58 4.11
CA TYR A 201 10.68 3.28 4.31
C TYR A 201 10.57 4.69 3.75
N SER A 202 11.38 5.60 4.27
CA SER A 202 11.61 6.95 3.73
C SER A 202 13.01 7.45 4.12
N ASN A 203 13.52 8.46 3.42
CA ASN A 203 14.88 9.00 3.63
C ASN A 203 14.91 10.54 3.52
N GLY A 204 14.13 11.19 4.36
CA GLY A 204 13.93 12.63 4.40
C GLY A 204 12.99 13.14 3.30
N ASN A 205 12.95 14.45 3.13
CA ASN A 205 12.09 15.11 2.16
C ASN A 205 12.77 16.32 1.48
N THR A 206 12.06 17.02 0.60
CA THR A 206 12.62 18.16 -0.16
C THR A 206 12.71 19.46 0.62
N THR A 207 12.13 19.54 1.80
CA THR A 207 12.08 20.74 2.67
C THR A 207 12.96 20.58 3.91
N SER A 208 13.14 19.36 4.40
CA SER A 208 14.07 19.02 5.50
C SER A 208 14.64 17.60 5.36
N ASP A 209 15.61 17.26 6.19
CA ASP A 209 16.19 15.91 6.24
C ASP A 209 15.35 14.91 7.06
N MET A 210 14.26 15.36 7.70
CA MET A 210 13.43 14.56 8.61
C MET A 210 12.36 13.76 7.86
N ASN A 211 11.83 12.72 8.50
CA ASN A 211 10.75 11.90 7.96
C ASN A 211 9.47 12.15 8.76
N HIS A 212 8.31 12.12 8.10
CA HIS A 212 7.03 12.36 8.77
C HIS A 212 5.97 11.40 8.25
N TYR A 213 5.27 10.73 9.15
CA TYR A 213 4.10 9.92 8.81
C TYR A 213 2.88 10.47 9.53
N ILE A 214 1.78 10.62 8.80
CA ILE A 214 0.47 10.96 9.36
C ILE A 214 -0.31 9.66 9.56
N GLU A 215 -0.54 8.90 8.48
CA GLU A 215 -1.40 7.70 8.52
C GLU A 215 -0.94 6.69 7.45
N VAL A 216 -1.09 5.41 7.77
CA VAL A 216 -0.94 4.27 6.86
C VAL A 216 -2.20 3.43 6.94
N GLU A 217 -2.99 3.44 5.87
CA GLU A 217 -4.12 2.54 5.71
C GLU A 217 -3.73 1.33 4.84
N VAL A 218 -4.12 0.13 5.25
CA VAL A 218 -3.86 -1.11 4.51
C VAL A 218 -5.19 -1.74 4.13
N TRP A 219 -5.55 -1.67 2.85
CA TRP A 219 -6.83 -2.12 2.34
C TRP A 219 -6.74 -3.54 1.81
N GLY A 220 -7.37 -4.46 2.53
CA GLY A 220 -7.34 -5.89 2.24
C GLY A 220 -8.64 -6.60 2.61
N LEU A 221 -8.74 -7.87 2.22
CA LEU A 221 -9.83 -8.74 2.70
C LEU A 221 -9.48 -9.22 4.12
N PRO A 222 -10.41 -9.18 5.09
CA PRO A 222 -10.17 -9.73 6.42
C PRO A 222 -9.67 -11.17 6.35
N ALA A 223 -8.70 -11.52 7.21
CA ALA A 223 -8.29 -12.90 7.38
C ALA A 223 -9.51 -13.78 7.72
N GLN A 224 -9.57 -14.95 7.10
CA GLN A 224 -10.59 -15.97 7.38
C GLN A 224 -10.25 -16.74 8.66
#